data_AF-A0A973UIW2-F1
#
_entry.id   AF-A0A973UIW2-F1
#
_cell.length_a   1.000
_cell.length_b   1.000
_cell.length_c   1.000
_cell.angle_alpha   90.00
_cell.angle_beta   90.00
_cell.angle_gamma   90.00
#
_symmetry.space_group_name_H-M   'P 1'
#
loop_
_entity.id
_entity.type
_entity.pdbx_description
1 polymer ?
#
loop_
_entity_poly.entity_id
_entity_poly.type
_entity_poly.pdbx_seq_one_letter_code
_entity_poly.pdbx_strand_id
1 'polypeptide(L)'
;MIERIDAEAIAGRMKDPGPGEHLWIATLAFRISDQMARAMAEGRDPGEIIFDHESILTPPAPGCFKCEQPFSKRLYHRKCTGTMDLVGF
;
A
#
# COMPACT_ATOMS: atom_id res chain seq x y z
N MET A 1 -12.38 -2.93 -14.14
CA MET A 1 -12.19 -3.97 -13.11
C MET A 1 -12.03 -3.22 -11.80
N ILE A 2 -13.01 -3.32 -10.90
CA ILE A 2 -13.01 -2.62 -9.61
C ILE A 2 -12.44 -3.61 -8.61
N GLU A 3 -11.30 -3.28 -8.00
CA GLU A 3 -10.72 -4.12 -6.96
C GLU A 3 -11.27 -3.70 -5.60
N ARG A 4 -11.87 -4.65 -4.89
CA ARG A 4 -12.36 -4.46 -3.53
C ARG A 4 -11.19 -4.60 -2.57
N ILE A 5 -10.88 -3.56 -1.81
CA ILE A 5 -9.80 -3.57 -0.81
C ILE A 5 -10.46 -3.43 0.56
N ASP A 6 -10.36 -4.47 1.40
CA ASP A 6 -10.89 -4.45 2.76
C ASP A 6 -10.05 -3.48 3.63
N ALA A 7 -10.71 -2.60 4.39
CA ALA A 7 -10.04 -1.60 5.22
C ALA A 7 -9.16 -2.20 6.32
N GLU A 8 -9.47 -3.41 6.82
CA GLU A 8 -8.59 -4.17 7.71
C GLU A 8 -7.27 -4.58 7.03
N ALA A 9 -7.25 -4.75 5.71
CA ALA A 9 -6.01 -4.98 4.96
C ALA A 9 -5.12 -3.72 4.88
N ILE A 10 -5.71 -2.53 5.02
CA ILE A 10 -5.00 -1.25 5.04
C ILE A 10 -4.32 -1.05 6.42
N ALA A 11 -4.94 -1.53 7.49
CA ALA A 11 -4.48 -1.28 8.86
C ALA A 11 -3.84 -2.50 9.58
N GLY A 12 -3.89 -3.71 9.03
CA GLY A 12 -3.59 -4.94 9.76
C GLY A 12 -2.55 -5.84 9.09
N ARG A 13 -1.27 -5.63 9.44
CA ARG A 13 -0.07 -6.43 9.08
C ARG A 13 0.21 -6.50 7.58
N MET A 14 1.09 -5.62 7.10
CA MET A 14 1.86 -5.90 5.88
C MET A 14 2.51 -7.28 6.03
N LYS A 15 2.01 -8.26 5.27
CA LYS A 15 2.59 -9.59 5.22
C LYS A 15 3.78 -9.53 4.27
N ASP A 16 4.94 -10.04 4.70
CA ASP A 16 6.08 -10.18 3.78
C ASP A 16 5.64 -11.06 2.61
N PRO A 17 5.73 -10.59 1.35
CA PRO A 17 5.45 -11.43 0.19
C PRO A 17 6.44 -12.61 0.08
N GLY A 18 7.60 -12.51 0.73
CA GLY A 18 8.60 -13.58 0.82
C GLY A 18 9.85 -13.32 -0.04
N PRO A 19 10.84 -14.22 0.01
CA PRO A 19 12.14 -14.02 -0.63
C PRO A 19 12.02 -13.81 -2.15
N GLY A 20 12.68 -12.79 -2.68
CA GLY A 20 12.66 -12.49 -4.11
C GLY A 20 11.47 -11.66 -4.58
N GLU A 21 10.44 -11.47 -3.76
CA GLU A 21 9.27 -10.64 -4.07
C GLU A 21 9.40 -9.22 -3.51
N HIS A 22 9.06 -8.23 -4.32
CA HIS A 22 9.08 -6.81 -3.93
C HIS A 22 7.83 -6.45 -3.15
N LEU A 23 7.98 -5.58 -2.14
CA LEU A 23 6.87 -4.97 -1.41
C LEU A 23 6.74 -3.51 -1.85
N TRP A 24 5.78 -3.23 -2.72
CA TRP A 24 5.58 -1.89 -3.28
C TRP A 24 4.76 -1.02 -2.33
N ILE A 25 5.17 0.24 -2.17
CA ILE A 25 4.37 1.24 -1.48
C ILE A 25 3.53 1.99 -2.50
N ALA A 26 2.27 2.31 -2.17
CA ALA A 26 1.39 3.13 -2.99
C ALA A 26 0.77 4.23 -2.13
N THR A 27 0.45 5.37 -2.74
CA THR A 27 -0.30 6.46 -2.10
C THR A 27 -1.67 6.55 -2.76
N LEU A 28 -2.72 6.65 -1.95
CA LEU A 28 -4.10 6.81 -2.42
C LEU A 28 -4.60 8.21 -2.05
N ALA A 29 -5.26 8.87 -3.00
CA ALA A 29 -5.91 10.15 -2.80
C ALA A 29 -7.36 10.05 -3.29
N PHE A 30 -8.32 10.25 -2.40
CA PHE A 30 -9.75 10.09 -2.69
C PHE A 30 -10.58 11.04 -1.83
N ARG A 31 -11.82 11.31 -2.27
CA ARG A 31 -12.75 12.16 -1.51
C ARG A 31 -13.46 11.34 -0.44
N ILE A 32 -13.61 11.92 0.74
CA ILE A 32 -14.32 11.30 1.88
C ILE A 32 -15.44 12.22 2.38
N SER A 33 -16.47 11.62 2.98
CA SER A 33 -17.52 12.37 3.68
C SER A 33 -17.09 12.72 5.11
N ASP A 34 -17.77 13.68 5.75
CA ASP A 34 -17.52 14.03 7.15
C ASP A 34 -17.69 12.84 8.09
N GLN A 35 -18.69 11.98 7.83
CA GLN A 35 -18.94 10.79 8.61
C GLN A 35 -17.75 9.82 8.53
N MET A 36 -17.22 9.62 7.32
CA MET A 36 -16.06 8.76 7.09
C MET A 36 -14.80 9.33 7.76
N ALA A 37 -14.56 10.64 7.63
CA ALA A 37 -13.44 11.30 8.29
C ALA A 37 -13.46 11.11 9.81
N ARG A 38 -14.63 11.25 10.44
CA ARG A 38 -14.81 11.02 11.89
C ARG A 38 -14.58 9.56 12.27
N ALA A 39 -15.10 8.62 11.50
CA ALA A 39 -14.90 7.19 11.75
C ALA A 39 -13.42 6.82 11.73
N MET A 40 -12.67 7.29 10.71
CA MET A 40 -11.22 7.09 10.61
C MET A 40 -10.46 7.69 11.81
N ALA A 41 -10.78 8.92 12.19
CA ALA A 41 -10.12 9.61 13.31
C ALA A 41 -10.35 8.90 14.66
N GLU A 42 -11.49 8.22 14.82
CA GLU A 42 -11.87 7.49 16.02
C GLU A 42 -11.46 6.01 15.98
N GLY A 43 -10.77 5.55 14.92
CA GLY A 43 -10.37 4.15 14.76
C GLY A 43 -11.55 3.19 14.57
N ARG A 44 -12.71 3.69 14.14
CA ARG A 44 -13.90 2.89 13.81
C ARG A 44 -13.91 2.55 12.33
N ASP A 45 -14.67 1.52 11.97
CA ASP A 45 -14.87 1.13 10.57
C ASP A 45 -15.43 2.32 9.75
N PRO A 46 -14.68 2.82 8.74
CA PRO A 46 -15.10 3.93 7.89
C PRO A 46 -16.15 3.53 6.82
N GLY A 47 -16.47 2.24 6.69
CA GLY A 47 -17.31 1.70 5.63
C GLY A 47 -16.54 1.36 4.36
N GLU A 48 -17.26 0.94 3.33
CA GLU A 48 -16.66 0.51 2.07
C GLU A 48 -16.06 1.70 1.30
N ILE A 49 -14.80 1.54 0.88
CA ILE A 49 -14.11 2.51 0.03
C ILE A 49 -13.82 1.82 -1.31
N ILE A 50 -14.36 2.41 -2.38
CA ILE A 50 -14.11 1.96 -3.74
C ILE A 50 -13.03 2.85 -4.34
N PHE A 51 -11.90 2.25 -4.71
CA PHE A 51 -10.83 2.92 -5.41
C PHE A 51 -10.91 2.59 -6.90
N ASP A 52 -10.75 3.62 -7.73
CA ASP A 52 -10.42 3.45 -9.14
C ASP A 52 -8.92 3.71 -9.37
N HIS A 53 -8.44 3.43 -10.59
CA HIS A 53 -7.05 3.69 -10.96
C HIS A 53 -6.65 5.16 -10.86
N GLU A 54 -7.60 6.09 -10.95
CA GLU A 54 -7.37 7.53 -10.88
C GLU A 54 -7.13 8.00 -9.44
N SER A 55 -7.63 7.22 -8.47
CA SER A 55 -7.41 7.42 -7.04
C SER A 55 -6.00 7.02 -6.58
N ILE A 56 -5.22 6.37 -7.44
CA ILE A 56 -3.84 5.95 -7.14
C ILE A 56 -2.87 7.07 -7.52
N LEU A 57 -2.36 7.76 -6.52
CA LEU A 57 -1.22 8.65 -6.69
C LEU A 57 0.04 7.79 -6.74
N THR A 58 0.72 7.78 -7.88
CA THR A 58 2.08 7.26 -7.98
C THR A 58 3.05 8.44 -7.85
N PRO A 59 3.56 8.77 -6.64
CA PRO A 59 4.69 9.69 -6.56
C PRO A 59 5.85 9.15 -7.43
N PRO A 60 6.79 10.00 -7.86
CA PRO A 60 8.00 9.54 -8.54
C PRO A 60 8.79 8.59 -7.61
N ALA A 61 8.42 7.32 -7.73
CA ALA A 61 8.87 6.11 -7.04
C ALA A 61 8.71 6.08 -5.50
N PRO A 62 7.52 5.69 -4.99
CA PRO A 62 7.53 4.81 -3.83
C PRO A 62 8.19 3.48 -4.27
N GLY A 63 9.39 3.24 -3.77
CA GLY A 63 10.19 2.08 -4.15
C GLY A 63 9.67 0.77 -3.57
N CYS A 64 10.49 -0.28 -3.70
CA CYS A 64 10.30 -1.47 -2.91
C CYS A 64 10.72 -1.18 -1.46
N PHE A 65 9.83 -1.42 -0.49
CA PHE A 65 10.13 -1.26 0.95
C PHE A 65 11.28 -2.15 1.42
N LYS A 66 11.44 -3.34 0.81
CA LYS A 66 12.44 -4.32 1.22
C LYS A 66 13.86 -3.98 0.76
N CYS A 67 14.03 -3.64 -0.52
CA CYS A 67 15.36 -3.35 -1.10
C CYS A 67 15.64 -1.86 -1.29
N GLU A 68 14.68 -1.00 -0.93
CA GLU A 68 14.75 0.45 -0.98
C GLU A 68 15.08 1.02 -2.37
N GLN A 69 14.90 0.22 -3.43
CA GLN A 69 15.13 0.65 -4.79
C GLN A 69 13.89 1.35 -5.36
N PRO A 70 14.05 2.48 -6.06
CA PRO A 70 12.94 3.15 -6.71
C PRO A 70 12.32 2.25 -7.78
N PHE A 71 11.00 2.35 -7.96
CA PHE A 71 10.32 1.62 -9.02
C PHE A 71 10.96 1.93 -10.38
N SER A 72 11.27 0.86 -11.13
CA SER A 72 11.63 0.94 -12.54
C SER A 72 11.17 -0.32 -13.24
N LYS A 73 10.92 -0.24 -14.56
CA LYS A 73 10.57 -1.43 -15.38
C LYS A 73 11.62 -2.54 -15.24
N ARG A 74 12.90 -2.18 -15.10
CA ARG A 74 13.99 -3.14 -14.89
C ARG A 74 13.90 -3.83 -13.53
N LEU A 75 13.53 -3.10 -12.48
CA LEU A 75 13.39 -3.64 -11.12
C LEU A 75 12.25 -4.65 -11.04
N TYR A 76 11.15 -4.39 -11.74
CA TYR A 76 10.00 -5.29 -11.84
C TYR A 76 10.37 -6.70 -12.34
N HIS A 77 11.30 -6.80 -13.29
CA HIS A 77 11.75 -8.09 -13.84
C HIS A 77 12.87 -8.77 -13.04
N ARG A 78 13.33 -8.16 -11.94
CA ARG A 78 14.41 -8.68 -11.09
C ARG A 78 13.87 -9.10 -9.73
N LYS A 79 14.43 -10.18 -9.20
CA LYS A 79 14.15 -10.61 -7.83
C LYS A 79 14.54 -9.51 -6.84
N CYS A 80 13.68 -9.29 -5.84
CA CYS A 80 13.99 -8.46 -4.69
C CYS A 80 15.15 -9.08 -3.89
N THR A 81 16.14 -8.25 -3.55
CA THR A 81 17.29 -8.65 -2.73
C THR A 81 17.17 -8.22 -1.27
N GLY A 82 16.09 -7.52 -0.92
CA GLY A 82 15.84 -7.02 0.42
C GLY A 82 15.01 -7.97 1.29
N THR A 83 15.00 -7.72 2.59
CA THR A 83 14.25 -8.46 3.62
C THR A 83 13.54 -7.49 4.56
N MET A 84 12.44 -7.92 5.19
CA MET A 84 11.78 -7.15 6.25
C MET A 84 12.39 -7.40 7.64
N ASP A 85 13.41 -8.27 7.75
CA ASP A 85 14.06 -8.67 9.02
C ASP A 85 14.72 -7.52 9.80
N LEU A 86 14.84 -6.33 9.20
CA LEU A 86 15.46 -5.15 9.82
C LEU A 86 14.48 -4.22 10.54
N VAL A 87 13.18 -4.50 10.50
CA VAL A 87 12.17 -3.66 11.16
C VAL A 87 11.71 -4.34 12.44
N GLY A 88 12.60 -4.39 13.43
CA GLY A 88 12.23 -4.74 14.80
C GLY A 88 11.42 -3.62 15.44
N PHE A 89 10.11 -3.78 15.49
CA PHE A 89 9.21 -3.08 16.41
C PHE A 89 8.42 -4.12 17.21
#